data_AF-K0SAR7-F1
#
_entry.id   AF-K0SAR7-F1
#
_cell.length_a   1.000
_cell.length_b   1.000
_cell.length_c   1.000
_cell.angle_alpha   90.00
_cell.angle_beta   90.00
_cell.angle_gamma   90.00
#
_symmetry.space_group_name_H-M   'P 1'
#
loop_
_entity.id
_entity.type
_entity.pdbx_description
1 polymer ?
#
loop_
_entity_poly.entity_id
_entity_poly.type
_entity_poly.pdbx_seq_one_letter_code
_entity_poly.pdbx_strand_id
1 'polypeptide(L)'
;MISSRQKNLVAAWKTDDAESKVPERSVLDPDALYDICIAEQNTLAALSADDLCYKCDEGCISPYSLVLMARLFLIDEDFADVSTLPQLISCDDLRSLWTPSVQEQFTSALDICVNWSVKLATSDGFNGTITIQDTTISVSNPCPLPIKFRPTLVDDAYPTSAENLVRYTTSYFATKKGNNDLEAMYENSENNKYDRSDNDMLAGVYDTTDEDFYDFYSDAIVGRDMTLAIGSAGVTALAMLFPTVSIFDYCVVGGCFFPFCNFTGIFVVFALGADDVFVAVDKWKNARNELPSGTTEQVAALALPDAAYSMLLTSLTTAVAFFGTAICP
;
A
#
# COMPACT_ATOMS: atom_id res chain seq x y z
N MET A 1 -11.79 -6.86 20.64
CA MET A 1 -10.60 -7.49 20.05
C MET A 1 -11.09 -8.65 19.21
N ILE A 2 -10.97 -8.55 17.87
CA ILE A 2 -11.04 -9.76 17.04
C ILE A 2 -9.71 -10.47 17.31
N SER A 3 -9.77 -11.71 17.80
CA SER A 3 -8.59 -12.53 18.09
C SER A 3 -7.73 -12.66 16.82
N SER A 4 -6.40 -12.59 16.94
CA SER A 4 -5.41 -12.64 15.84
C SER A 4 -5.34 -14.00 15.09
N ARG A 5 -6.46 -14.73 15.06
CA ARG A 5 -6.65 -16.03 14.37
C ARG A 5 -8.01 -16.09 13.65
N GLN A 6 -8.58 -14.94 13.29
CA GLN A 6 -9.83 -14.92 12.53
C GLN A 6 -9.51 -14.68 11.07
N LYS A 7 -9.49 -15.76 10.29
CA LYS A 7 -9.36 -15.76 8.83
C LYS A 7 -10.67 -15.27 8.22
N ASN A 8 -10.82 -13.96 8.11
CA ASN A 8 -11.97 -13.35 7.46
C ASN A 8 -11.50 -12.73 6.14
N LEU A 9 -12.39 -12.63 5.15
CA LEU A 9 -12.09 -11.85 3.95
C LEU A 9 -12.04 -10.37 4.32
N VAL A 10 -10.98 -9.69 3.91
CA VAL A 10 -10.74 -8.26 4.11
C VAL A 10 -10.50 -7.65 2.74
N ALA A 11 -11.21 -6.57 2.44
CA ALA A 11 -10.84 -5.70 1.34
C ALA A 11 -10.03 -4.53 1.88
N ALA A 12 -8.98 -4.16 1.17
CA ALA A 12 -8.24 -2.94 1.39
C ALA A 12 -8.43 -2.02 0.19
N TRP A 13 -8.70 -0.75 0.46
CA TRP A 13 -9.00 0.26 -0.53
C TRP A 13 -7.95 1.35 -0.46
N LYS A 14 -7.52 1.82 -1.62
CA LYS A 14 -6.48 2.84 -1.79
C LYS A 14 -6.97 3.91 -2.77
N THR A 15 -6.78 5.18 -2.42
CA THR A 15 -6.96 6.29 -3.39
C THR A 15 -5.82 6.32 -4.40
N ASP A 16 -6.09 6.72 -5.64
CA ASP A 16 -5.07 6.78 -6.71
C ASP A 16 -3.86 7.66 -6.34
N ASP A 17 -4.10 8.75 -5.61
CA ASP A 17 -3.09 9.70 -5.17
C ASP A 17 -2.47 9.38 -3.80
N ALA A 18 -2.76 8.21 -3.21
CA ALA A 18 -2.31 7.86 -1.86
C ALA A 18 -0.77 7.90 -1.69
N GLU A 19 -0.03 7.64 -2.78
CA GLU A 19 1.44 7.68 -2.83
C GLU A 19 2.02 9.05 -3.21
N SER A 20 1.16 10.02 -3.56
CA SER A 20 1.57 11.38 -3.87
C SER A 20 2.12 12.07 -2.62
N LYS A 21 3.09 12.98 -2.82
CA LYS A 21 3.61 13.85 -1.75
C LYS A 21 2.56 14.83 -1.24
N VAL A 22 1.59 15.16 -2.08
CA VAL A 22 0.42 16.00 -1.76
C VAL A 22 -0.80 15.25 -2.30
N PRO A 23 -1.47 14.45 -1.46
CA PRO A 23 -2.76 13.87 -1.80
C PRO A 23 -3.84 14.95 -1.65
N GLU A 24 -4.80 14.92 -2.56
CA GLU A 24 -5.95 15.82 -2.61
C GLU A 24 -7.27 15.04 -2.44
N ARG A 25 -7.27 13.72 -2.69
CA ARG A 25 -8.45 12.88 -2.62
C ARG A 25 -8.53 12.15 -1.29
N SER A 26 -9.76 11.93 -0.83
CA SER A 26 -10.06 11.17 0.37
C SER A 26 -11.03 10.05 0.05
N VAL A 27 -10.87 8.92 0.73
CA VAL A 27 -11.90 7.86 0.75
C VAL A 27 -13.25 8.40 1.23
N LEU A 28 -13.26 9.47 2.03
CA LEU A 28 -14.49 10.11 2.53
C LEU A 28 -15.25 10.92 1.47
N ASP A 29 -14.70 11.06 0.26
CA ASP A 29 -15.37 11.72 -0.85
C ASP A 29 -16.61 10.92 -1.28
N PRO A 30 -17.71 11.60 -1.68
CA PRO A 30 -18.98 10.94 -1.96
C PRO A 30 -18.89 9.90 -3.08
N ASP A 31 -18.05 10.17 -4.09
CA ASP A 31 -17.85 9.25 -5.22
C ASP A 31 -17.00 8.04 -4.80
N ALA A 32 -15.98 8.24 -3.95
CA ALA A 32 -15.17 7.14 -3.42
C ALA A 32 -15.98 6.21 -2.51
N LEU A 33 -16.81 6.77 -1.61
CA LEU A 33 -17.72 5.97 -0.78
C LEU A 33 -18.76 5.22 -1.61
N TYR A 34 -19.24 5.81 -2.70
CA TYR A 34 -20.16 5.15 -3.62
C TYR A 34 -19.51 3.95 -4.30
N ASP A 35 -18.29 4.10 -4.81
CA ASP A 35 -17.56 3.01 -5.47
C ASP A 35 -17.29 1.85 -4.50
N ILE A 36 -16.86 2.15 -3.25
CA ILE A 36 -16.70 1.14 -2.20
C ILE A 36 -18.04 0.45 -1.91
N CYS A 37 -19.12 1.21 -1.83
CA CYS A 37 -20.45 0.66 -1.52
C CYS A 37 -20.92 -0.34 -2.58
N ILE A 38 -20.75 -0.02 -3.87
CA ILE A 38 -21.09 -0.91 -4.98
C ILE A 38 -20.20 -2.15 -4.98
N ALA A 39 -18.89 -1.96 -4.78
CA ALA A 39 -17.94 -3.06 -4.78
C ALA A 39 -18.19 -4.03 -3.61
N GLU A 40 -18.52 -3.51 -2.42
CA GLU A 40 -18.95 -4.31 -1.28
C GLU A 40 -20.22 -5.11 -1.57
N GLN A 41 -21.23 -4.51 -2.21
CA GLN A 41 -22.48 -5.21 -2.57
C GLN A 41 -22.24 -6.33 -3.59
N ASN A 42 -21.44 -6.07 -4.63
CA ASN A 42 -21.08 -7.06 -5.64
C ASN A 42 -20.30 -8.23 -5.03
N THR A 43 -19.37 -7.92 -4.12
CA THR A 43 -18.61 -8.93 -3.36
C THR A 43 -19.52 -9.77 -2.46
N LEU A 44 -20.45 -9.14 -1.74
CA LEU A 44 -21.42 -9.87 -0.92
C LEU A 44 -22.31 -10.80 -1.76
N ALA A 45 -22.70 -10.37 -2.97
CA ALA A 45 -23.46 -11.21 -3.89
C ALA A 45 -22.65 -12.44 -4.33
N ALA A 46 -21.36 -12.27 -4.65
CA ALA A 46 -20.46 -13.38 -4.97
C ALA A 46 -20.28 -14.34 -3.78
N LEU A 47 -20.06 -13.81 -2.57
CA LEU A 47 -19.95 -14.62 -1.35
C LEU A 47 -21.24 -15.35 -0.99
N SER A 48 -22.40 -14.75 -1.27
CA SER A 48 -23.71 -15.37 -1.05
C SER A 48 -23.94 -16.55 -1.97
N ALA A 49 -23.54 -16.41 -3.25
CA ALA A 49 -23.69 -17.44 -4.28
C ALA A 49 -22.90 -18.72 -3.95
N ASP A 50 -21.68 -18.55 -3.44
CA ASP A 50 -20.80 -19.67 -3.06
C ASP A 50 -21.00 -20.11 -1.59
N ASP A 51 -22.01 -19.56 -0.89
CA ASP A 51 -22.34 -19.83 0.51
C ASP A 51 -21.16 -19.62 1.48
N LEU A 52 -20.34 -18.60 1.23
CA LEU A 52 -19.13 -18.27 1.97
C LEU A 52 -19.34 -17.20 3.06
N CYS A 53 -20.49 -16.54 3.10
CA CYS A 53 -20.83 -15.52 4.09
C CYS A 53 -21.66 -16.08 5.27
N TYR A 54 -21.63 -15.38 6.41
CA TYR A 54 -22.64 -15.58 7.45
C TYR A 54 -23.93 -14.83 7.08
N LYS A 55 -25.06 -15.54 7.16
CA LYS A 55 -26.38 -15.03 6.83
C LYS A 55 -27.19 -14.74 8.10
N CYS A 56 -27.84 -13.57 8.16
CA CYS A 56 -28.94 -13.28 9.07
C CYS A 56 -30.23 -13.25 8.24
N ASP A 57 -31.37 -13.67 8.79
CA ASP A 57 -32.73 -13.82 8.21
C ASP A 57 -32.95 -13.53 6.69
N GLU A 58 -32.56 -12.38 6.14
CA GLU A 58 -32.75 -12.02 4.72
C GLU A 58 -31.47 -11.91 3.84
N GLY A 59 -30.26 -12.13 4.37
CA GLY A 59 -29.03 -12.01 3.56
C GLY A 59 -27.71 -12.14 4.30
N CYS A 60 -26.60 -11.99 3.57
CA CYS A 60 -25.26 -11.89 4.17
C CYS A 60 -25.16 -10.64 5.07
N ILE A 61 -24.43 -10.75 6.17
CA ILE A 61 -24.16 -9.62 7.06
C ILE A 61 -23.30 -8.57 6.33
N SER A 62 -23.69 -7.30 6.44
CA SER A 62 -22.94 -6.15 5.90
C SER A 62 -21.50 -6.13 6.43
N PRO A 63 -20.49 -5.83 5.59
CA PRO A 63 -19.11 -5.73 6.02
C PRO A 63 -18.94 -4.57 7.01
N TYR A 64 -18.00 -4.74 7.94
CA TYR A 64 -17.58 -3.68 8.83
C TYR A 64 -16.59 -2.78 8.07
N SER A 65 -17.07 -1.64 7.58
CA SER A 65 -16.34 -0.68 6.74
C SER A 65 -16.76 0.77 7.04
N LEU A 66 -16.05 1.75 6.46
CA LEU A 66 -16.46 3.16 6.54
C LEU A 66 -17.85 3.41 5.95
N VAL A 67 -18.26 2.67 4.92
CA VAL A 67 -19.60 2.75 4.33
C VAL A 67 -20.68 2.35 5.33
N LEU A 68 -20.45 1.27 6.10
CA LEU A 68 -21.36 0.88 7.19
C LEU A 68 -21.43 1.97 8.27
N MET A 69 -20.29 2.56 8.63
CA MET A 69 -20.25 3.64 9.62
C MET A 69 -20.98 4.89 9.13
N ALA A 70 -20.83 5.24 7.86
CA ALA A 70 -21.52 6.35 7.22
C ALA A 70 -23.04 6.15 7.24
N ARG A 71 -23.52 4.96 6.89
CA ARG A 71 -24.95 4.60 6.99
C ARG A 71 -25.48 4.74 8.42
N LEU A 72 -24.75 4.21 9.39
CA LEU A 72 -25.12 4.29 10.80
C LEU A 72 -25.08 5.71 11.36
N PHE A 73 -24.21 6.57 10.84
CA PHE A 73 -24.14 7.98 11.23
C PHE A 73 -25.34 8.79 10.71
N LEU A 74 -25.86 8.44 9.53
CA LEU A 74 -27.04 9.07 8.95
C LEU A 74 -28.35 8.63 9.61
N ILE A 75 -28.38 7.41 10.18
CA ILE A 75 -29.54 6.83 10.84
C ILE A 75 -29.33 7.01 12.35
N ASP A 76 -29.79 8.14 12.88
CA ASP A 76 -29.69 8.58 14.29
C ASP A 76 -30.46 7.66 15.30
N GLU A 77 -30.78 6.41 14.95
CA GLU A 77 -31.55 5.48 15.79
C GLU A 77 -30.80 4.19 16.17
N ASP A 78 -31.10 3.72 17.39
CA ASP A 78 -30.52 2.56 18.08
C ASP A 78 -30.93 1.24 17.38
N PHE A 79 -30.25 0.87 16.29
CA PHE A 79 -30.61 -0.31 15.49
C PHE A 79 -30.05 -1.62 16.05
N ALA A 80 -30.95 -2.59 16.26
CA ALA A 80 -30.61 -3.94 16.70
C ALA A 80 -30.22 -4.89 15.54
N ASP A 81 -30.51 -4.54 14.27
CA ASP A 81 -30.26 -5.43 13.13
C ASP A 81 -29.48 -4.76 11.97
N VAL A 82 -28.17 -5.01 11.96
CA VAL A 82 -27.19 -4.47 10.99
C VAL A 82 -27.40 -5.04 9.57
N SER A 83 -28.15 -6.14 9.43
CA SER A 83 -28.35 -6.81 8.14
C SER A 83 -29.36 -6.11 7.22
N THR A 84 -30.25 -5.28 7.76
CA THR A 84 -31.27 -4.53 7.00
C THR A 84 -30.81 -3.13 6.56
N LEU A 85 -29.67 -2.65 7.06
CA LEU A 85 -29.13 -1.32 6.75
C LEU A 85 -28.90 -1.05 5.25
N PRO A 86 -28.39 -2.00 4.44
CA PRO A 86 -28.25 -1.79 2.99
C PRO A 86 -29.59 -1.67 2.26
N GLN A 87 -30.67 -2.22 2.84
CA GLN A 87 -32.02 -2.09 2.31
C GLN A 87 -32.67 -0.75 2.72
N LEU A 88 -32.18 -0.12 3.80
CA LEU A 88 -32.69 1.16 4.29
C LEU A 88 -32.07 2.36 3.56
N ILE A 89 -30.77 2.28 3.23
CA ILE A 89 -30.05 3.31 2.44
C ILE A 89 -29.25 2.62 1.33
N SER A 90 -29.71 2.77 0.09
CA SER A 90 -29.00 2.31 -1.10
C SER A 90 -27.69 3.09 -1.31
N CYS A 91 -26.78 2.57 -2.13
CA CYS A 91 -25.53 3.29 -2.43
C CYS A 91 -25.80 4.65 -3.13
N ASP A 92 -26.81 4.72 -3.98
CA ASP A 92 -27.24 5.96 -4.63
C ASP A 92 -27.80 6.98 -3.61
N ASP A 93 -28.65 6.51 -2.69
CA ASP A 93 -29.20 7.36 -1.65
C ASP A 93 -28.10 7.87 -0.72
N LEU A 94 -27.16 7.00 -0.34
CA LEU A 94 -26.00 7.36 0.48
C LEU A 94 -25.22 8.49 -0.18
N ARG A 95 -24.88 8.37 -1.46
CA ARG A 95 -24.15 9.40 -2.22
C ARG A 95 -24.92 10.73 -2.25
N SER A 96 -26.23 10.68 -2.39
CA SER A 96 -27.08 11.89 -2.43
C SER A 96 -27.20 12.60 -1.07
N LEU A 97 -27.20 11.82 0.02
CA LEU A 97 -27.27 12.33 1.39
C LEU A 97 -25.90 12.78 1.92
N TRP A 98 -24.81 12.29 1.32
CA TRP A 98 -23.44 12.62 1.69
C TRP A 98 -23.01 14.00 1.19
N THR A 99 -23.59 15.03 1.80
CA THR A 99 -23.24 16.43 1.55
C THR A 99 -21.91 16.83 2.22
N PRO A 100 -21.22 17.88 1.76
CA PRO A 100 -19.98 18.36 2.40
C PRO A 100 -20.15 18.67 3.89
N SER A 101 -21.32 19.17 4.31
CA SER A 101 -21.60 19.42 5.73
C SER A 101 -21.73 18.13 6.57
N VAL A 102 -22.21 17.04 5.97
CA VAL A 102 -22.29 15.73 6.64
C VAL A 102 -20.89 15.12 6.70
N GLN A 103 -20.13 15.23 5.61
CA GLN A 103 -18.73 14.79 5.55
C GLN A 103 -17.90 15.47 6.65
N GLU A 104 -17.98 16.80 6.82
CA GLU A 104 -17.26 17.51 7.88
C GLU A 104 -17.65 17.02 9.29
N GLN A 105 -18.93 16.81 9.55
CA GLN A 105 -19.42 16.30 10.84
C GLN A 105 -18.92 14.87 11.09
N PHE A 106 -18.95 14.02 10.06
CA PHE A 106 -18.47 12.65 10.15
C PHE A 106 -16.95 12.58 10.34
N THR A 107 -16.17 13.41 9.63
CA THR A 107 -14.73 13.53 9.81
C THR A 107 -14.38 13.98 11.22
N SER A 108 -15.14 14.93 11.80
CA SER A 108 -14.97 15.34 13.19
C SER A 108 -15.28 14.22 14.17
N ALA A 109 -16.36 13.44 13.94
CA ALA A 109 -16.68 12.26 14.72
C ALA A 109 -15.56 11.21 14.64
N LEU A 110 -15.05 10.93 13.44
CA LEU A 110 -13.94 10.02 13.21
C LEU A 110 -12.66 10.48 13.93
N ASP A 111 -12.31 11.76 13.87
CA ASP A 111 -11.14 12.30 14.55
C ASP A 111 -11.20 12.07 16.08
N ILE A 112 -12.37 12.28 16.69
CA ILE A 112 -12.59 11.98 18.11
C ILE A 112 -12.37 10.50 18.40
N CYS A 113 -12.93 9.60 17.57
CA CYS A 113 -12.80 8.16 17.74
C CYS A 113 -11.36 7.67 17.57
N VAL A 114 -10.65 8.18 16.55
CA VAL A 114 -9.25 7.82 16.25
C VAL A 114 -8.34 8.32 17.37
N ASN A 115 -8.41 9.61 17.72
CA ASN A 115 -7.58 10.18 18.78
C ASN A 115 -7.81 9.50 20.13
N TRP A 116 -9.05 9.10 20.43
CA TRP A 116 -9.34 8.32 21.63
C TRP A 116 -8.73 6.92 21.56
N SER A 117 -8.84 6.23 20.44
CA SER A 117 -8.26 4.89 20.26
C SER A 117 -6.73 4.88 20.33
N VAL A 118 -6.06 5.92 19.78
CA VAL A 118 -4.62 6.12 19.89
C VAL A 118 -4.23 6.35 21.35
N LYS A 119 -4.95 7.23 22.07
CA LYS A 119 -4.72 7.47 23.50
C LYS A 119 -4.85 6.18 24.31
N LEU A 120 -5.91 5.39 24.08
CA LEU A 120 -6.10 4.09 24.73
C LEU A 120 -4.97 3.10 24.47
N ALA A 121 -4.41 3.09 23.25
CA ALA A 121 -3.30 2.20 22.92
C ALA A 121 -1.99 2.63 23.60
N THR A 122 -1.80 3.93 23.82
CA THR A 122 -0.57 4.48 24.44
C THR A 122 -0.61 4.54 25.98
N SER A 123 -1.80 4.55 26.59
CA SER A 123 -1.95 4.57 28.06
C SER A 123 -2.33 3.19 28.60
N ASP A 124 -1.55 2.67 29.56
CA ASP A 124 -1.92 1.50 30.36
C ASP A 124 -3.22 1.78 31.15
N GLY A 125 -4.37 1.44 30.53
CA GLY A 125 -5.70 1.42 31.16
C GLY A 125 -6.20 2.77 31.68
N PHE A 126 -7.02 3.47 30.89
CA PHE A 126 -7.70 4.67 31.39
C PHE A 126 -9.22 4.58 31.27
N ASN A 127 -9.89 4.47 32.42
CA ASN A 127 -11.26 4.92 32.61
C ASN A 127 -11.27 6.45 32.49
N GLY A 128 -11.40 6.96 31.26
CA GLY A 128 -11.34 8.40 31.01
C GLY A 128 -12.64 9.12 31.33
N THR A 129 -12.62 9.95 32.36
CA THR A 129 -13.64 10.99 32.57
C THR A 129 -13.38 12.15 31.62
N ILE A 130 -14.41 12.58 30.90
CA ILE A 130 -14.39 13.81 30.08
C ILE A 130 -15.16 14.88 30.86
N THR A 131 -14.55 16.05 31.03
CA THR A 131 -15.22 17.25 31.57
C THR A 131 -15.75 18.11 30.44
N ILE A 132 -17.08 18.22 30.35
CA ILE A 132 -17.76 19.21 29.51
C ILE A 132 -18.51 20.14 30.47
N GLN A 133 -18.22 21.44 30.42
CA GLN A 133 -18.96 22.50 31.14
C GLN A 133 -19.30 22.13 32.60
N ASP A 134 -18.27 21.87 33.42
CA ASP A 134 -18.38 21.55 34.85
C ASP A 134 -19.14 20.27 35.24
N THR A 135 -19.39 19.37 34.29
CA THR A 135 -19.85 17.99 34.58
C THR A 135 -18.81 16.95 34.15
N THR A 136 -18.34 16.16 35.11
CA THR A 136 -17.48 15.00 34.89
C THR A 136 -18.36 13.80 34.51
N ILE A 137 -18.33 13.42 33.23
CA ILE A 137 -19.02 12.20 32.76
C ILE A 137 -17.96 11.10 32.59
N SER A 138 -18.20 9.95 33.22
CA SER A 138 -17.44 8.72 32.94
C SER A 138 -17.96 8.12 31.64
N VAL A 139 -17.33 8.47 30.52
CA VAL A 139 -17.76 8.03 29.19
C VAL A 139 -17.10 6.70 28.88
N SER A 140 -17.88 5.62 28.82
CA SER A 140 -17.41 4.26 28.49
C SER A 140 -17.06 4.06 27.01
N ASN A 141 -17.51 4.96 26.14
CA ASN A 141 -17.10 5.07 24.73
C ASN A 141 -17.32 6.53 24.25
N PRO A 142 -16.27 7.37 24.16
CA PRO A 142 -16.41 8.76 23.72
C PRO A 142 -16.46 8.92 22.20
N CYS A 143 -16.41 7.80 21.45
CA CYS A 143 -16.70 7.81 20.04
C CYS A 143 -18.22 7.99 19.86
N PRO A 144 -18.68 9.05 19.16
CA PRO A 144 -20.11 9.31 18.95
C PRO A 144 -20.77 8.32 17.98
N LEU A 145 -20.03 7.35 17.44
CA LEU A 145 -20.56 6.34 16.53
C LEU A 145 -21.26 5.22 17.33
N PRO A 146 -22.39 4.71 16.83
CA PRO A 146 -23.24 3.77 17.57
C PRO A 146 -22.58 2.40 17.77
N ILE A 147 -21.57 2.07 16.97
CA ILE A 147 -20.81 0.82 17.06
C ILE A 147 -19.38 1.06 17.54
N LYS A 148 -18.79 0.04 18.17
CA LYS A 148 -17.39 0.08 18.62
C LYS A 148 -16.47 0.35 17.43
N PHE A 149 -15.81 1.51 17.43
CA PHE A 149 -14.85 1.90 16.40
C PHE A 149 -13.56 1.08 16.47
N ARG A 150 -12.99 0.78 15.30
CA ARG A 150 -11.66 0.18 15.15
C ARG A 150 -10.76 1.13 14.40
N PRO A 151 -9.59 1.49 14.95
CA PRO A 151 -8.65 2.38 14.27
C PRO A 151 -8.11 1.80 12.96
N THR A 152 -8.17 0.49 12.75
CA THR A 152 -7.68 -0.17 11.53
C THR A 152 -8.52 0.14 10.28
N LEU A 153 -9.66 0.82 10.42
CA LEU A 153 -10.47 1.28 9.28
C LEU A 153 -9.88 2.51 8.58
N VAL A 154 -8.99 3.25 9.23
CA VAL A 154 -8.31 4.42 8.67
C VAL A 154 -6.81 4.19 8.69
N ASP A 155 -6.09 4.90 7.83
CA ASP A 155 -4.64 4.81 7.78
C ASP A 155 -3.94 5.40 9.02
N ASP A 156 -2.67 5.07 9.18
CA ASP A 156 -1.82 5.54 10.27
C ASP A 156 -1.45 7.02 10.15
N ALA A 157 -1.45 7.54 8.93
CA ALA A 157 -1.15 8.92 8.62
C ALA A 157 -2.32 9.88 8.95
N TYR A 158 -3.55 9.38 9.03
CA TYR A 158 -4.79 10.11 9.25
C TYR A 158 -4.70 11.14 10.37
N PRO A 159 -4.33 10.78 11.62
CA PRO A 159 -4.25 11.74 12.74
C PRO A 159 -3.17 12.82 12.57
N THR A 160 -2.23 12.63 11.65
CA THR A 160 -1.13 13.58 11.37
C THR A 160 -1.29 14.31 10.03
N SER A 161 -2.31 13.97 9.25
CA SER A 161 -2.56 14.55 7.95
C SER A 161 -3.14 15.97 8.08
N ALA A 162 -2.70 16.88 7.21
CA ALA A 162 -3.05 18.31 7.32
C ALA A 162 -4.54 18.62 7.11
N GLU A 163 -5.31 17.68 6.55
CA GLU A 163 -6.73 17.83 6.20
C GLU A 163 -7.60 16.64 6.62
N ASN A 164 -7.10 15.76 7.52
CA ASN A 164 -7.81 14.53 7.93
C ASN A 164 -8.24 13.68 6.72
N LEU A 165 -7.31 13.52 5.76
CA LEU A 165 -7.55 12.74 4.55
C LEU A 165 -7.35 11.26 4.86
N VAL A 166 -8.31 10.42 4.47
CA VAL A 166 -8.20 8.96 4.53
C VAL A 166 -7.70 8.49 3.18
N ARG A 167 -6.46 8.01 3.10
CA ARG A 167 -5.86 7.50 1.85
C ARG A 167 -6.08 6.00 1.70
N TYR A 168 -6.05 5.28 2.83
CA TYR A 168 -6.33 3.85 2.87
C TYR A 168 -7.47 3.56 3.83
N THR A 169 -8.35 2.64 3.43
CA THR A 169 -9.37 2.09 4.31
C THR A 169 -9.49 0.59 4.14
N THR A 170 -10.15 -0.07 5.08
CA THR A 170 -10.38 -1.52 5.04
C THR A 170 -11.86 -1.84 5.26
N SER A 171 -12.33 -2.91 4.61
CA SER A 171 -13.66 -3.46 4.78
C SER A 171 -13.56 -4.91 5.22
N TYR A 172 -14.11 -5.23 6.39
CA TYR A 172 -14.05 -6.57 6.96
C TYR A 172 -15.35 -7.33 6.70
N PHE A 173 -15.29 -8.41 5.93
CA PHE A 173 -16.46 -9.24 5.62
C PHE A 173 -16.65 -10.34 6.67
N ALA A 174 -17.91 -10.62 6.99
CA ALA A 174 -18.27 -11.71 7.89
C ALA A 174 -18.35 -13.03 7.12
N THR A 175 -17.21 -13.70 6.95
CA THR A 175 -17.09 -14.94 6.17
C THR A 175 -16.91 -16.20 7.02
N LYS A 176 -17.29 -17.35 6.45
CA LYS A 176 -17.09 -18.68 7.05
C LYS A 176 -15.60 -19.02 7.13
N LYS A 177 -15.28 -20.00 7.99
CA LYS A 177 -13.91 -20.25 8.49
C LYS A 177 -13.40 -21.66 8.24
N GLY A 178 -14.09 -22.47 7.44
CA GLY A 178 -13.59 -23.80 7.06
C GLY A 178 -12.38 -23.69 6.16
N ASN A 179 -11.43 -24.63 6.23
CA ASN A 179 -10.27 -24.65 5.34
C ASN A 179 -10.68 -24.69 3.86
N ASN A 180 -11.74 -25.46 3.54
CA ASN A 180 -12.30 -25.52 2.18
C ASN A 180 -12.97 -24.20 1.78
N ASP A 181 -13.54 -23.47 2.74
CA ASP A 181 -14.15 -22.15 2.48
C ASP A 181 -13.07 -21.11 2.17
N LEU A 182 -11.90 -21.21 2.83
CA LEU A 182 -10.74 -20.35 2.58
C LEU A 182 -10.17 -20.58 1.18
N GLU A 183 -10.00 -21.84 0.78
CA GLU A 183 -9.54 -22.22 -0.56
C GLU A 183 -10.51 -21.71 -1.64
N ALA A 184 -11.82 -21.87 -1.41
CA ALA A 184 -12.83 -21.29 -2.31
C ALA A 184 -12.77 -19.76 -2.37
N MET A 185 -12.48 -19.07 -1.26
CA MET A 185 -12.30 -17.62 -1.27
C MET A 185 -11.06 -17.19 -2.05
N TYR A 186 -9.96 -17.94 -1.95
CA TYR A 186 -8.75 -17.70 -2.74
C TYR A 186 -9.00 -17.90 -4.23
N GLU A 187 -9.59 -19.04 -4.62
CA GLU A 187 -9.96 -19.32 -6.01
C GLU A 187 -10.89 -18.23 -6.56
N ASN A 188 -11.82 -17.73 -5.75
CA ASN A 188 -12.69 -16.63 -6.14
C ASN A 188 -11.94 -15.31 -6.36
N SER A 189 -10.92 -15.02 -5.53
CA SER A 189 -10.08 -13.84 -5.69
C SER A 189 -9.21 -13.92 -6.95
N GLU A 190 -8.60 -15.08 -7.22
CA GLU A 190 -7.79 -15.34 -8.42
C GLU A 190 -8.61 -15.27 -9.71
N ASN A 191 -9.85 -15.76 -9.65
CA ASN A 191 -10.77 -15.70 -10.79
C ASN A 191 -11.46 -14.33 -10.95
N ASN A 192 -11.01 -13.29 -10.24
CA ASN A 192 -11.57 -11.93 -10.28
C ASN A 192 -13.09 -11.89 -10.04
N LYS A 193 -13.61 -12.74 -9.13
CA LYS A 193 -15.03 -12.72 -8.76
C LYS A 193 -15.39 -11.59 -7.79
N TYR A 194 -14.41 -11.01 -7.09
CA TYR A 194 -14.62 -9.87 -6.21
C TYR A 194 -14.37 -8.57 -6.96
N ASP A 195 -15.22 -7.58 -6.69
CA ASP A 195 -15.20 -6.30 -7.39
C ASP A 195 -14.12 -5.39 -6.80
N ARG A 196 -13.05 -5.14 -7.56
CA ARG A 196 -11.89 -4.37 -7.13
C ARG A 196 -12.04 -2.87 -7.37
N SER A 197 -13.21 -2.40 -7.82
CA SER A 197 -13.42 -1.04 -8.33
C SER A 197 -12.51 -0.75 -9.53
N ASP A 198 -13.07 -0.84 -10.74
CA ASP A 198 -12.34 -0.57 -11.99
C ASP A 198 -12.22 0.95 -12.30
N ASN A 199 -12.41 1.83 -11.31
CA ASN A 199 -12.44 3.28 -11.51
C ASN A 199 -11.09 3.94 -11.15
N ASP A 200 -10.71 4.99 -11.88
CA ASP A 200 -9.45 5.75 -11.68
C ASP A 200 -9.39 6.50 -10.33
N MET A 201 -10.43 6.41 -9.51
CA MET A 201 -10.49 7.08 -8.21
C MET A 201 -10.01 6.18 -7.06
N LEU A 202 -10.25 4.88 -7.17
CA LEU A 202 -10.10 3.96 -6.06
C LEU A 202 -9.77 2.55 -6.56
N ALA A 203 -8.74 1.95 -5.98
CA ALA A 203 -8.37 0.56 -6.22
C ALA A 203 -8.60 -0.28 -4.95
N GLY A 204 -9.23 -1.44 -5.11
CA GLY A 204 -9.50 -2.42 -4.07
C GLY A 204 -8.71 -3.72 -4.28
N VAL A 205 -8.22 -4.32 -3.19
CA VAL A 205 -7.64 -5.68 -3.20
C VAL A 205 -8.27 -6.48 -2.07
N TYR A 206 -8.49 -7.77 -2.33
CA TYR A 206 -9.10 -8.71 -1.40
C TYR A 206 -8.07 -9.72 -0.92
N ASP A 207 -8.01 -9.91 0.38
CA ASP A 207 -7.17 -10.93 1.02
C ASP A 207 -7.93 -11.62 2.18
N THR A 208 -7.57 -12.86 2.48
CA THR A 208 -8.13 -13.66 3.58
C THR A 208 -7.24 -13.70 4.83
N THR A 209 -6.38 -12.71 5.03
CA THR A 209 -5.53 -12.46 6.23
C THR A 209 -4.35 -13.43 6.44
N ASP A 210 -4.10 -14.34 5.49
CA ASP A 210 -2.94 -15.26 5.52
C ASP A 210 -1.86 -14.90 4.48
N GLU A 211 -2.18 -14.10 3.45
CA GLU A 211 -1.20 -13.58 2.49
C GLU A 211 -1.28 -12.05 2.47
N ASP A 212 -0.40 -11.46 3.27
CA ASP A 212 0.18 -10.12 3.15
C ASP A 212 -0.38 -9.19 2.06
N PHE A 213 -0.52 -7.91 2.41
CA PHE A 213 -0.77 -6.74 1.54
C PHE A 213 0.28 -6.53 0.41
N TYR A 214 0.99 -7.57 0.01
CA TYR A 214 2.02 -7.62 -1.01
C TYR A 214 1.55 -7.06 -2.34
N ASP A 215 0.31 -7.17 -2.79
CA ASP A 215 -0.04 -6.60 -4.10
C ASP A 215 0.09 -5.06 -4.09
N PHE A 216 -0.47 -4.37 -3.08
CA PHE A 216 -0.32 -2.91 -2.97
C PHE A 216 1.12 -2.47 -2.68
N TYR A 217 1.83 -3.21 -1.82
CA TYR A 217 3.23 -2.89 -1.53
C TYR A 217 4.15 -3.24 -2.71
N SER A 218 3.88 -4.33 -3.41
CA SER A 218 4.68 -4.82 -4.52
C SER A 218 4.47 -3.97 -5.74
N ASP A 219 3.30 -3.45 -6.07
CA ASP A 219 3.16 -2.54 -7.22
C ASP A 219 4.01 -1.27 -7.05
N ALA A 220 4.01 -0.70 -5.84
CA ALA A 220 4.85 0.45 -5.49
C ALA A 220 6.35 0.11 -5.51
N ILE A 221 6.73 -1.08 -5.02
CA ILE A 221 8.12 -1.56 -4.99
C ILE A 221 8.60 -1.96 -6.38
N VAL A 222 7.80 -2.69 -7.16
CA VAL A 222 8.04 -3.16 -8.52
C VAL A 222 8.13 -1.97 -9.47
N GLY A 223 7.28 -0.94 -9.35
CA GLY A 223 7.40 0.27 -10.15
C GLY A 223 8.73 0.99 -9.94
N ARG A 224 9.16 1.10 -8.67
CA ARG A 224 10.46 1.67 -8.30
C ARG A 224 11.63 0.79 -8.77
N ASP A 225 11.54 -0.51 -8.56
CA ASP A 225 12.59 -1.48 -8.86
C ASP A 225 12.72 -1.71 -10.37
N MET A 226 11.62 -1.63 -11.13
CA MET A 226 11.62 -1.66 -12.60
C MET A 226 12.19 -0.37 -13.18
N THR A 227 11.92 0.80 -12.58
CA THR A 227 12.56 2.07 -12.99
C THR A 227 14.07 2.03 -12.74
N LEU A 228 14.50 1.45 -11.62
CA LEU A 228 15.90 1.21 -11.30
C LEU A 228 16.55 0.20 -12.24
N ALA A 229 15.85 -0.89 -12.57
CA ALA A 229 16.31 -1.90 -13.51
C ALA A 229 16.40 -1.38 -14.95
N ILE A 230 15.48 -0.52 -15.38
CA ILE A 230 15.54 0.16 -16.68
C ILE A 230 16.70 1.18 -16.70
N GLY A 231 16.92 1.88 -15.59
CA GLY A 231 18.09 2.75 -15.40
C GLY A 231 19.41 1.98 -15.50
N SER A 232 19.52 0.83 -14.82
CA SER A 232 20.71 -0.03 -14.88
C SER A 232 20.86 -0.68 -16.25
N ALA A 233 19.79 -1.08 -16.92
CA ALA A 233 19.83 -1.58 -18.30
C ALA A 233 20.30 -0.51 -19.28
N GLY A 234 19.92 0.75 -19.10
CA GLY A 234 20.40 1.88 -19.89
C GLY A 234 21.89 2.17 -19.70
N VAL A 235 22.37 2.18 -18.44
CA VAL A 235 23.80 2.31 -18.12
C VAL A 235 24.59 1.11 -18.65
N THR A 236 24.04 -0.10 -18.55
CA THR A 236 24.69 -1.31 -19.07
C THR A 236 24.68 -1.35 -20.60
N ALA A 237 23.65 -0.84 -21.27
CA ALA A 237 23.62 -0.69 -22.74
C ALA A 237 24.68 0.31 -23.23
N LEU A 238 24.87 1.42 -22.50
CA LEU A 238 25.97 2.34 -22.73
C LEU A 238 27.32 1.66 -22.47
N ALA A 239 27.44 0.87 -21.40
CA ALA A 239 28.65 0.10 -21.08
C ALA A 239 28.93 -1.02 -22.08
N MET A 240 27.92 -1.57 -22.77
CA MET A 240 28.03 -2.57 -23.85
C MET A 240 28.39 -1.96 -25.21
N LEU A 241 28.33 -0.64 -25.37
CA LEU A 241 28.83 0.06 -26.58
C LEU A 241 30.35 0.30 -26.52
N PHE A 242 30.99 0.12 -25.37
CA PHE A 242 32.45 0.27 -25.21
C PHE A 242 33.30 -1.00 -25.52
N PRO A 243 32.84 -2.26 -25.31
CA PRO A 243 33.61 -3.47 -25.64
C PRO A 243 33.68 -3.74 -27.14
N THR A 244 32.84 -3.09 -27.97
CA THR A 244 33.03 -3.11 -29.43
C THR A 244 34.34 -2.42 -29.85
N VAL A 245 34.91 -1.57 -28.99
CA VAL A 245 36.26 -1.01 -29.17
C VAL A 245 37.33 -2.02 -28.72
N SER A 246 37.05 -2.81 -27.67
CA SER A 246 37.95 -3.87 -27.17
C SER A 246 38.14 -5.02 -28.16
N ILE A 247 37.10 -5.44 -28.90
CA ILE A 247 37.23 -6.42 -30.00
C ILE A 247 38.14 -5.89 -31.12
N PHE A 248 38.13 -4.58 -31.34
CA PHE A 248 38.99 -3.92 -32.32
C PHE A 248 40.46 -3.91 -31.85
N ASP A 249 40.71 -3.62 -30.57
CA ASP A 249 42.06 -3.63 -29.98
C ASP A 249 42.64 -5.05 -29.81
N TYR A 250 41.82 -6.06 -29.44
CA TYR A 250 42.27 -7.44 -29.26
C TYR A 250 42.74 -8.08 -30.58
N CYS A 251 42.08 -7.75 -31.69
CA CYS A 251 42.50 -8.16 -33.04
C CYS A 251 43.80 -7.46 -33.50
N VAL A 252 44.11 -6.28 -32.97
CA VAL A 252 45.30 -5.50 -33.36
C VAL A 252 46.56 -5.98 -32.62
N VAL A 253 46.44 -6.52 -31.40
CA VAL A 253 47.60 -6.83 -30.54
C VAL A 253 47.97 -8.32 -30.48
N GLY A 254 47.07 -9.27 -30.74
CA GLY A 254 47.47 -10.68 -30.69
C GLY A 254 46.40 -11.72 -31.00
N GLY A 255 46.25 -12.05 -32.29
CA GLY A 255 45.58 -13.26 -32.78
C GLY A 255 44.05 -13.26 -32.67
N CYS A 256 43.37 -13.53 -33.78
CA CYS A 256 41.89 -13.58 -33.87
C CYS A 256 41.29 -14.83 -33.20
N PHE A 257 41.65 -15.12 -31.95
CA PHE A 257 41.08 -16.23 -31.19
C PHE A 257 40.17 -15.68 -30.08
N PHE A 258 38.86 -15.83 -30.27
CA PHE A 258 37.86 -15.44 -29.30
C PHE A 258 37.29 -16.69 -28.60
N PRO A 259 37.79 -17.06 -27.41
CA PRO A 259 37.29 -18.22 -26.69
C PRO A 259 35.86 -18.01 -26.21
N PHE A 260 35.08 -19.09 -26.18
CA PHE A 260 33.69 -19.08 -25.69
C PHE A 260 33.55 -18.55 -24.25
N CYS A 261 34.58 -18.70 -23.42
CA CYS A 261 34.62 -18.10 -22.07
C CYS A 261 34.44 -16.57 -22.06
N ASN A 262 34.74 -15.85 -23.14
CA ASN A 262 34.49 -14.41 -23.17
C ASN A 262 32.99 -14.07 -23.15
N PHE A 263 32.10 -14.99 -23.53
CA PHE A 263 30.65 -14.81 -23.39
C PHE A 263 30.18 -14.84 -21.93
N THR A 264 30.88 -15.55 -21.04
CA THR A 264 30.53 -15.53 -19.61
C THR A 264 30.88 -14.18 -18.96
N GLY A 265 31.83 -13.44 -19.54
CA GLY A 265 32.16 -12.07 -19.15
C GLY A 265 30.99 -11.09 -19.27
N ILE A 266 30.05 -11.32 -20.19
CA ILE A 266 28.84 -10.50 -20.33
C ILE A 266 27.98 -10.60 -19.05
N PHE A 267 27.80 -11.80 -18.51
CA PHE A 267 27.05 -12.01 -17.26
C PHE A 267 27.75 -11.39 -16.04
N VAL A 268 29.08 -11.41 -16.01
CA VAL A 268 29.85 -10.76 -14.95
C VAL A 268 29.70 -9.24 -15.00
N VAL A 269 29.72 -8.63 -16.20
CA VAL A 269 29.48 -7.18 -16.36
C VAL A 269 28.06 -6.80 -15.95
N PHE A 270 27.05 -7.62 -16.23
CA PHE A 270 25.68 -7.38 -15.75
C PHE A 270 25.58 -7.38 -14.23
N ALA A 271 26.22 -8.36 -13.57
CA ALA A 271 26.20 -8.46 -12.11
C ALA A 271 26.90 -7.27 -11.44
N LEU A 272 28.05 -6.84 -11.98
CA LEU A 272 28.80 -5.69 -11.46
C LEU A 272 28.07 -4.35 -11.72
N GLY A 273 27.48 -4.18 -12.91
CA GLY A 273 26.74 -2.97 -13.25
C GLY A 273 25.48 -2.78 -12.40
N ALA A 274 24.82 -3.87 -12.00
CA ALA A 274 23.69 -3.80 -11.08
C ALA A 274 24.12 -3.38 -9.66
N ASP A 275 25.25 -3.90 -9.16
CA ASP A 275 25.79 -3.57 -7.83
C ASP A 275 26.09 -2.06 -7.69
N ASP A 276 26.76 -1.47 -8.70
CA ASP A 276 27.09 -0.05 -8.71
C ASP A 276 25.82 0.84 -8.69
N VAL A 277 24.73 0.42 -9.35
CA VAL A 277 23.46 1.18 -9.34
C VAL A 277 22.82 1.20 -7.95
N PHE A 278 22.83 0.09 -7.23
CA PHE A 278 22.31 0.04 -5.86
C PHE A 278 23.11 0.96 -4.92
N VAL A 279 24.44 0.97 -5.07
CA VAL A 279 25.31 1.87 -4.29
C VAL A 279 25.02 3.34 -4.58
N ALA A 280 24.83 3.73 -5.85
CA ALA A 280 24.44 5.11 -6.22
C ALA A 280 23.13 5.53 -5.55
N VAL A 281 22.13 4.65 -5.60
CA VAL A 281 20.77 4.95 -5.11
C VAL A 281 20.75 5.05 -3.59
N ASP A 282 21.46 4.16 -2.89
CA ASP A 282 21.57 4.21 -1.44
C ASP A 282 22.25 5.51 -0.98
N LYS A 283 23.37 5.89 -1.63
CA LYS A 283 24.07 7.15 -1.35
C LYS A 283 23.21 8.38 -1.65
N TRP A 284 22.43 8.34 -2.73
CA TRP A 284 21.49 9.41 -3.06
C TRP A 284 20.37 9.55 -2.02
N LYS A 285 19.78 8.44 -1.57
CA LYS A 285 18.75 8.45 -0.52
C LYS A 285 19.29 8.98 0.80
N ASN A 286 20.49 8.55 1.20
CA ASN A 286 21.15 9.04 2.41
C ASN A 286 21.44 10.55 2.32
N ALA A 287 21.97 11.03 1.20
CA ALA A 287 22.18 12.47 0.98
C ALA A 287 20.87 13.28 0.98
N ARG A 288 19.76 12.69 0.50
CA ARG A 288 18.43 13.33 0.53
C ARG A 288 17.85 13.40 1.94
N ASN A 289 18.16 12.43 2.79
CA ASN A 289 17.78 12.45 4.20
C ASN A 289 18.57 13.51 4.99
N GLU A 290 19.84 13.73 4.66
CA GLU A 290 20.67 14.76 5.28
C GLU A 290 20.30 16.18 4.83
N LEU A 291 19.81 16.33 3.58
CA LEU A 291 19.37 17.61 3.01
C LEU A 291 17.91 17.54 2.51
N PRO A 292 16.92 17.50 3.43
CA PRO A 292 15.52 17.31 3.07
C PRO A 292 14.95 18.46 2.22
N SER A 293 15.45 19.69 2.42
CA SER A 293 15.05 20.91 1.70
C SER A 293 16.07 21.38 0.66
N GLY A 294 17.13 20.60 0.41
CA GLY A 294 18.16 20.94 -0.58
C GLY A 294 17.67 20.79 -2.02
N THR A 295 18.24 21.57 -2.94
CA THR A 295 17.96 21.39 -4.37
C THR A 295 18.60 20.11 -4.90
N THR A 296 18.14 19.60 -6.04
CA THR A 296 18.67 18.38 -6.67
C THR A 296 20.18 18.46 -6.93
N GLU A 297 20.69 19.65 -7.23
CA GLU A 297 22.11 19.88 -7.50
C GLU A 297 22.94 19.77 -6.22
N GLN A 298 22.41 20.23 -5.08
CA GLN A 298 23.08 20.14 -3.78
C GLN A 298 23.14 18.70 -3.28
N VAL A 299 22.05 17.94 -3.47
CA VAL A 299 22.02 16.50 -3.14
C VAL A 299 22.96 15.73 -4.07
N ALA A 300 22.99 16.05 -5.36
CA ALA A 300 23.92 15.45 -6.31
C ALA A 300 25.38 15.75 -5.96
N ALA A 301 25.71 16.99 -5.58
CA ALA A 301 27.06 17.38 -5.20
C ALA A 301 27.58 16.64 -3.97
N LEU A 302 26.69 16.21 -3.07
CA LEU A 302 27.03 15.42 -1.89
C LEU A 302 27.11 13.91 -2.20
N ALA A 303 26.14 13.39 -2.95
CA ALA A 303 26.01 11.95 -3.21
C ALA A 303 26.98 11.42 -4.29
N LEU A 304 27.20 12.17 -5.36
CA LEU A 304 27.99 11.72 -6.51
C LEU A 304 29.47 11.44 -6.21
N PRO A 305 30.22 12.28 -5.48
CA PRO A 305 31.65 12.00 -5.24
C PRO A 305 31.86 10.75 -4.38
N ASP A 306 31.02 10.54 -3.36
CA ASP A 306 31.09 9.37 -2.49
C ASP A 306 30.69 8.08 -3.22
N ALA A 307 29.63 8.15 -4.04
CA ALA A 307 29.22 7.03 -4.86
C ALA A 307 30.28 6.68 -5.92
N ALA A 308 30.85 7.70 -6.60
CA ALA A 308 31.87 7.51 -7.63
C ALA A 308 33.16 6.89 -7.08
N TYR A 309 33.59 7.27 -5.86
CA TYR A 309 34.76 6.65 -5.23
C TYR A 309 34.54 5.16 -4.94
N SER A 310 33.36 4.81 -4.43
CA SER A 310 33.00 3.42 -4.12
C SER A 310 32.97 2.55 -5.40
N MET A 311 32.30 3.03 -6.45
CA MET A 311 32.18 2.31 -7.73
C MET A 311 33.53 2.20 -8.47
N LEU A 312 34.37 3.23 -8.38
CA LEU A 312 35.69 3.20 -9.01
C LEU A 312 36.57 2.13 -8.36
N LEU A 313 36.48 1.96 -7.04
CA LEU A 313 37.24 0.95 -6.32
C LEU A 313 36.80 -0.48 -6.67
N THR A 314 35.50 -0.74 -6.74
CA THR A 314 34.93 -2.05 -7.13
C THR A 314 35.26 -2.40 -8.59
N SER A 315 35.10 -1.44 -9.50
CA SER A 315 35.46 -1.60 -10.91
C SER A 315 36.96 -1.85 -11.10
N LEU A 316 37.82 -1.07 -10.42
CA LEU A 316 39.27 -1.17 -10.52
C LEU A 316 39.79 -2.51 -9.98
N THR A 317 39.31 -2.94 -8.82
CA THR A 317 39.73 -4.22 -8.22
C THR A 317 39.34 -5.41 -9.10
N THR A 318 38.14 -5.36 -9.71
CA THR A 318 37.69 -6.39 -10.65
C THR A 318 38.51 -6.37 -11.94
N ALA A 319 38.81 -5.19 -12.49
CA ALA A 319 39.67 -5.06 -13.66
C ALA A 319 41.07 -5.63 -13.39
N VAL A 320 41.68 -5.31 -12.24
CA VAL A 320 42.99 -5.85 -11.84
C VAL A 320 42.97 -7.38 -11.73
N ALA A 321 41.88 -7.98 -11.23
CA ALA A 321 41.74 -9.43 -11.18
C ALA A 321 41.73 -10.05 -12.60
N PHE A 322 40.98 -9.46 -13.54
CA PHE A 322 40.96 -9.91 -14.94
C PHE A 322 42.28 -9.66 -15.69
N PHE A 323 42.98 -8.56 -15.43
CA PHE A 323 44.31 -8.35 -16.01
C PHE A 323 45.36 -9.28 -15.37
N GLY A 324 45.19 -9.65 -14.11
CA GLY A 324 46.05 -10.64 -13.44
C GLY A 324 45.98 -12.03 -14.05
N THR A 325 44.79 -12.45 -14.52
CA THR A 325 44.64 -13.76 -15.21
C THR A 325 45.30 -13.76 -16.59
N ALA A 326 45.47 -12.61 -17.23
CA ALA A 326 46.19 -12.49 -18.51
C ALA A 326 47.71 -12.73 -18.39
N ILE A 327 48.27 -12.72 -17.18
CA ILE A 327 49.70 -12.99 -16.91
C ILE A 327 49.97 -14.49 -16.67
N CYS A 328 48.92 -15.32 -16.53
CA CYS A 328 49.09 -16.76 -16.41
C CYS A 328 49.46 -17.41 -17.77
N PRO A 329 50.56 -18.20 -17.84
CA PRO A 329 51.03 -18.83 -19.07
C PRO A 329 50.17 -20.00 -19.55
#